data_AF-A0A2E0PUG4-F1
#
_entry.id   AF-A0A2E0PUG4-F1
#
_cell.length_a   1.000
_cell.length_b   1.000
_cell.length_c   1.000
_cell.angle_alpha   90.00
_cell.angle_beta   90.00
_cell.angle_gamma   90.00
#
_symmetry.space_group_name_H-M   'P 1'
#
loop_
_entity.id
_entity.type
_entity.pdbx_description
1 polymer ?
#
loop_
_entity_poly.entity_id
_entity_poly.type
_entity_poly.pdbx_seq_one_letter_code
_entity_poly.pdbx_strand_id
1 'polypeptide(L)'
;DYIIFNGLAPLIGGGAGKVTICWLVGGLFVVWILPNVQQWLTHYSLALDSSRNERQISWLSWRPTKVWAVMAGLVLGFALLNLKKTSQFLYFQF
;
A
#
# COMPACT_ATOMS: atom_id res chain seq x y z
N ASP A 1 -16.60 1.72 -25.71
CA ASP A 1 -15.15 1.89 -25.49
C ASP A 1 -14.60 0.81 -24.59
N TYR A 2 -13.76 -0.07 -25.13
CA TYR A 2 -13.06 -1.10 -24.36
C TYR A 2 -11.74 -0.52 -23.87
N ILE A 3 -11.46 -0.65 -22.57
CA ILE A 3 -10.18 -0.27 -21.99
C ILE A 3 -9.16 -1.29 -22.51
N ILE A 4 -8.32 -0.88 -23.47
CA ILE A 4 -7.21 -1.71 -23.93
C ILE A 4 -6.18 -1.74 -22.80
N PHE A 5 -6.07 -2.89 -22.14
CA PHE A 5 -5.01 -3.12 -21.17
C PHE A 5 -3.69 -3.29 -21.93
N ASN A 6 -2.92 -2.21 -22.03
CA ASN A 6 -1.64 -2.19 -22.74
C ASN A 6 -0.55 -3.03 -22.06
N GLY A 7 -0.82 -3.62 -20.89
CA GLY A 7 0.04 -4.61 -20.24
C GLY A 7 1.51 -4.17 -20.16
N LEU A 8 2.37 -4.93 -20.85
CA LEU A 8 3.81 -4.72 -20.89
C LEU A 8 4.27 -3.76 -22.01
N ALA A 9 3.37 -3.19 -22.82
CA ALA A 9 3.72 -2.27 -23.90
C ALA A 9 4.60 -1.07 -23.45
N PRO A 10 4.44 -0.50 -22.25
CA PRO A 10 5.33 0.54 -21.75
C PRO A 10 6.78 0.06 -21.51
N LEU A 11 7.00 -1.25 -21.38
CA LEU A 11 8.35 -1.83 -21.19
C LEU A 11 9.16 -1.87 -22.49
N ILE A 12 8.48 -1.84 -23.63
CA ILE A 12 9.08 -2.01 -24.96
C ILE A 12 9.52 -0.66 -25.55
N GLY A 13 8.99 0.45 -25.04
CA GLY A 13 9.26 1.81 -25.51
C GLY A 13 10.35 2.55 -24.73
N GLY A 14 11.61 2.48 -25.19
CA GLY A 14 12.68 3.43 -24.83
C GLY A 14 12.91 3.67 -23.33
N GLY A 15 13.45 4.84 -22.96
CA GLY A 15 13.88 5.18 -21.58
C GLY A 15 12.82 5.01 -20.48
N ALA A 16 11.52 5.08 -20.83
CA ALA A 16 10.41 4.81 -19.92
C ALA A 16 10.30 3.32 -19.52
N GLY A 17 10.69 2.41 -20.42
CA GLY A 17 10.75 0.98 -20.14
C GLY A 17 11.78 0.63 -19.06
N LYS A 18 12.95 1.29 -19.08
CA LYS A 18 14.00 1.09 -18.05
C LYS A 18 13.50 1.44 -16.66
N VAL A 19 12.87 2.60 -16.51
CA VAL A 19 12.31 3.05 -15.22
C VAL A 19 11.22 2.09 -14.75
N THR A 20 10.35 1.64 -15.66
CA THR A 20 9.28 0.69 -15.31
C THR A 20 9.83 -0.67 -14.88
N ILE A 21 10.89 -1.18 -15.53
CA ILE A 21 11.59 -2.40 -15.12
C ILE A 21 12.23 -2.21 -13.74
N CYS A 22 12.86 -1.07 -13.46
CA CYS A 22 13.41 -0.78 -12.13
C CYS A 22 12.32 -0.80 -11.05
N TRP A 23 11.16 -0.21 -11.31
CA TRP A 23 10.02 -0.27 -10.39
C TRP A 23 9.48 -1.68 -10.20
N LEU A 24 9.37 -2.46 -11.27
CA LEU A 24 8.92 -3.85 -11.19
C LEU A 24 9.89 -4.70 -10.37
N VAL A 25 11.19 -4.65 -10.68
CA VAL A 25 12.22 -5.39 -9.95
C VAL A 25 12.25 -4.96 -8.48
N GLY A 26 12.18 -3.65 -8.21
CA GLY A 26 12.10 -3.12 -6.85
C GLY A 26 10.86 -3.63 -6.11
N GLY A 27 9.70 -3.61 -6.76
CA GLY A 27 8.44 -4.12 -6.20
C GLY A 27 8.50 -5.63 -5.92
N LEU A 28 9.05 -6.42 -6.85
CA LEU A 28 9.27 -7.85 -6.62
C LEU A 28 10.22 -8.09 -5.45
N PHE A 29 11.31 -7.35 -5.35
CA PHE A 29 12.23 -7.47 -4.21
C PHE A 29 11.51 -7.19 -2.88
N VAL A 30 10.65 -6.18 -2.84
CA VAL A 30 9.80 -5.88 -1.68
C VAL A 30 8.85 -7.03 -1.35
N VAL A 31 8.14 -7.58 -2.34
CA VAL A 31 7.19 -8.70 -2.13
C VAL A 31 7.88 -9.95 -1.59
N TRP A 32 9.11 -10.23 -2.02
CA TRP A 32 9.85 -11.42 -1.60
C TRP A 32 10.50 -11.28 -0.23
N ILE A 33 10.79 -10.05 0.22
CA ILE A 33 11.47 -9.79 1.50
C ILE A 33 10.50 -9.39 2.60
N LEU A 34 9.51 -8.57 2.28
CA LEU A 34 8.53 -8.14 3.26
C LEU A 34 7.50 -9.25 3.50
N PRO A 35 7.18 -9.54 4.77
CA PRO A 35 6.12 -10.48 5.05
C PRO A 35 4.78 -9.92 4.60
N ASN A 36 3.90 -10.81 4.18
CA ASN A 36 2.54 -10.46 3.77
C ASN A 36 1.76 -9.87 4.98
N VAL A 37 0.71 -9.10 4.71
CA VAL A 37 -0.22 -8.54 5.70
C VAL A 37 -0.79 -9.62 6.64
N GLN A 38 -1.08 -10.82 6.10
CA GLN A 38 -1.52 -11.96 6.91
C GLN A 38 -0.46 -12.40 7.93
N GLN A 39 0.82 -12.40 7.54
CA GLN A 39 1.96 -12.72 8.41
C GLN A 39 2.23 -11.61 9.43
N TRP A 40 2.06 -10.34 9.02
CA TRP A 40 2.15 -9.17 9.90
C TRP A 40 1.10 -9.18 11.02
N LEU A 41 -0.10 -9.66 10.72
CA LEU A 41 -1.26 -9.68 11.62
C LEU A 41 -1.43 -11.04 12.32
N THR A 42 -0.40 -11.86 12.40
CA THR A 42 -0.41 -13.21 13.02
C THR A 42 -0.95 -13.26 14.46
N HIS A 43 -0.95 -12.14 15.19
CA HIS A 43 -1.54 -12.05 16.54
C HIS A 43 -3.06 -11.80 16.55
N TYR A 44 -3.64 -11.44 15.41
CA TYR A 44 -5.07 -11.21 15.24
C TYR A 44 -5.69 -12.38 14.49
N SER A 45 -6.77 -12.94 15.03
CA SER A 45 -7.56 -13.95 14.33
C SER A 45 -8.23 -13.27 13.13
N LEU A 46 -7.60 -13.38 11.96
CA LEU A 46 -8.20 -13.03 10.69
C LEU A 46 -9.24 -14.10 10.36
N ALA A 47 -10.44 -13.68 9.93
CA ALA A 47 -11.55 -14.59 9.60
C ALA A 47 -11.24 -15.55 8.43
N LEU A 48 -10.17 -15.30 7.67
CA LEU A 48 -9.57 -16.21 6.69
C LEU A 48 -8.62 -17.17 7.41
N ASP A 49 -9.17 -18.00 8.30
CA ASP A 49 -8.39 -18.98 9.04
C ASP A 49 -8.09 -20.17 8.13
N SER A 50 -6.94 -20.12 7.44
CA SER A 50 -6.44 -21.25 6.65
C SER A 50 -4.91 -21.30 6.66
N SER A 51 -4.30 -21.24 7.84
CA SER A 51 -3.21 -22.16 8.19
C SER A 51 -2.65 -21.84 9.57
N ARG A 52 -2.88 -22.79 10.48
CA ARG A 52 -2.37 -22.87 11.85
C ARG A 52 -0.83 -22.96 11.94
N ASN A 53 -0.08 -22.61 10.90
CA ASN A 53 1.34 -22.93 10.77
C ASN A 53 2.16 -21.93 9.92
N GLU A 54 1.68 -20.71 9.67
CA GLU A 54 2.58 -19.68 9.15
C GLU A 54 3.57 -19.29 10.25
N ARG A 55 4.88 -19.44 9.97
CA ARG A 55 5.95 -19.12 10.92
C ARG A 55 5.71 -17.72 11.46
N GLN A 56 5.46 -17.60 12.76
CA GLN A 56 5.29 -16.31 13.41
C GLN A 56 6.59 -15.51 13.31
N ILE A 57 6.58 -14.47 12.48
CA ILE A 57 7.73 -13.57 12.31
C ILE A 57 7.65 -12.54 13.45
N SER A 58 8.24 -12.90 14.60
CA SER A 58 8.20 -12.11 15.83
C SER A 58 8.78 -10.69 15.68
N TRP A 59 9.78 -10.50 14.80
CA TRP A 59 10.46 -9.21 14.63
C TRP A 59 9.65 -8.17 13.84
N LEU A 60 8.64 -8.60 13.07
CA LEU A 60 7.79 -7.72 12.25
C LEU A 60 6.30 -8.00 12.45
N SER A 61 5.94 -8.43 13.66
CA SER A 61 4.55 -8.58 14.06
C SER A 61 4.00 -7.21 14.45
N TRP A 62 2.88 -6.80 13.84
CA TRP A 62 2.25 -5.52 14.17
C TRP A 62 1.72 -5.55 15.61
N ARG A 63 2.13 -4.58 16.41
CA ARG A 63 1.64 -4.38 17.79
C ARG A 63 1.06 -2.97 17.91
N PRO A 64 -0.26 -2.80 18.00
CA PRO A 64 -0.85 -1.49 18.25
C PRO A 64 -0.50 -1.07 19.68
N THR A 65 0.46 -0.17 19.78
CA THR A 65 0.89 0.44 21.05
C THR A 65 0.26 1.81 21.21
N LYS A 66 0.25 2.36 22.42
CA LYS A 66 -0.22 3.74 22.68
C LYS A 66 0.55 4.78 21.86
N VAL A 67 1.81 4.50 21.54
CA VAL A 67 2.64 5.36 20.67
C VAL A 67 2.05 5.47 19.27
N TRP A 68 1.57 4.36 18.68
CA TRP A 68 0.89 4.39 17.38
C TRP A 68 -0.39 5.23 17.40
N ALA A 69 -1.16 5.16 18.48
CA ALA A 69 -2.36 5.98 18.64
C ALA A 69 -2.04 7.48 18.68
N VAL A 70 -0.99 7.87 19.42
CA VAL A 70 -0.54 9.27 19.49
C VAL A 70 -0.01 9.73 18.13
N MET A 71 0.84 8.94 17.47
CA MET A 71 1.36 9.28 16.14
C MET A 71 0.25 9.41 15.11
N ALA A 72 -0.70 8.46 15.07
CA ALA A 72 -1.86 8.54 14.19
C ALA A 72 -2.72 9.77 14.49
N GLY A 73 -2.91 10.12 15.76
CA GLY A 73 -3.60 11.35 16.18
C GLY A 73 -2.89 12.62 15.72
N LEU A 74 -1.55 12.67 15.83
CA LEU A 74 -0.75 13.80 15.33
C LEU A 74 -0.83 13.93 13.81
N VAL A 75 -0.70 12.81 13.09
CA VAL A 75 -0.83 12.79 11.62
C VAL A 75 -2.23 13.21 11.20
N LEU A 76 -3.27 12.73 11.87
CA LEU A 76 -4.65 13.12 11.61
C LEU A 76 -4.86 14.61 11.89
N GLY A 77 -4.38 15.10 13.03
CA GLY A 77 -4.43 16.53 13.37
C GLY A 77 -3.72 17.37 12.30
N PHE A 78 -2.54 16.95 11.87
CA PHE A 78 -1.80 17.62 10.80
C PHE A 78 -2.56 17.59 9.48
N ALA A 79 -3.15 16.45 9.10
CA ALA A 79 -3.96 16.31 7.89
C ALA A 79 -5.19 17.24 7.92
N LEU A 80 -5.87 17.34 9.07
CA LEU A 80 -7.00 18.24 9.27
C LEU A 80 -6.59 19.71 9.19
N LEU A 81 -5.46 20.09 9.78
CA LEU A 81 -4.93 21.46 9.70
C LEU A 81 -4.52 21.83 8.26
N ASN A 82 -4.04 20.85 7.50
CA ASN A 82 -3.69 21.00 6.08
C ASN A 82 -4.88 20.77 5.14
N LEU A 83 -6.09 20.60 5.67
CA LEU A 83 -7.31 20.46 4.89
C LEU A 83 -7.75 21.82 4.36
N LYS A 84 -6.88 22.43 3.53
CA LYS A 84 -7.11 23.66 2.80
C LYS A 84 -7.28 23.31 1.33
N LYS A 85 -8.46 22.79 1.02
CA LYS A 85 -9.00 22.83 -0.33
C LYS A 85 -10.49 23.07 -0.21
N THR A 86 -10.92 24.28 -0.54
CA THR A 86 -12.22 24.44 -1.20
C THR A 86 -12.12 23.58 -2.46
N SER A 87 -12.69 22.39 -2.41
CA SER A 87 -13.08 21.70 -3.64
C SER A 87 -13.99 22.70 -4.33
N GLN A 88 -13.45 23.44 -5.31
CA GLN A 88 -14.29 24.21 -6.20
C GLN A 88 -15.23 23.17 -6.75
N PHE A 89 -16.47 23.23 -6.27
CA PHE A 89 -17.55 22.38 -6.73
C PHE A 89 -17.44 22.46 -8.25
N LEU A 90 -17.07 21.35 -8.89
CA LEU A 90 -16.98 21.28 -10.33
C LEU A 90 -18.43 21.48 -10.78
N TYR A 91 -18.80 22.74 -11.00
CA TYR A 91 -20.14 23.11 -11.40
C TYR A 91 -20.27 22.58 -12.81
N PHE A 92 -21.00 21.46 -12.90
CA PHE A 92 -21.68 20.95 -14.07
C PHE A 92 -21.13 21.38 -15.43
N GLN A 93 -20.41 20.48 -16.09
CA GLN A 93 -20.54 20.37 -17.54
C GLN A 93 -21.18 19.02 -17.81
N PHE A 94 -22.51 19.07 -17.90
CA PHE A 94 -23.30 18.03 -18.56
C PHE A 94 -22.96 18.04 -20.06
#